data_AF-A0A957Z0E2-F1
#
_entry.id   AF-A0A957Z0E2-F1
#
_cell.length_a   1.000
_cell.length_b   1.000
_cell.length_c   1.000
_cell.angle_alpha   90.00
_cell.angle_beta   90.00
_cell.angle_gamma   90.00
#
_symmetry.space_group_name_H-M   'P 1'
#
loop_
_entity.id
_entity.type
_entity.pdbx_description
1 polymer ?
#
loop_
_entity_poly.entity_id
_entity_poly.type
_entity_poly.pdbx_seq_one_letter_code
_entity_poly.pdbx_strand_id
1 'polypeptide(L)'
;APMVRAFEQGDEFAELWQGAATVADGLRVPVAVGDFLILTALRKSGGTAIAIPDQEMLDLAQVMGKQTGVFPAPEGAACLAAQIRLLASGWIKADEKVVLFNTGSGLKYAHLWA
;
A
#
# COMPACT_ATOMS: atom_id res chain seq x y z
N ALA A 1 8.38 5.52 3.95
CA ALA A 1 7.90 4.15 3.64
C ALA A 1 9.09 3.19 3.74
N PRO A 2 9.31 2.57 4.92
CA PRO A 2 10.52 1.79 5.19
C PRO A 2 10.74 0.63 4.22
N MET A 3 9.69 -0.13 3.92
CA MET A 3 9.80 -1.29 3.01
C MET A 3 10.16 -0.91 1.57
N VAL A 4 9.63 0.21 1.08
CA VAL A 4 9.94 0.72 -0.27
C VAL A 4 11.40 1.12 -0.35
N ARG A 5 11.89 1.89 0.65
CA ARG A 5 13.29 2.29 0.74
C ARG A 5 14.22 1.07 0.76
N ALA A 6 13.97 0.11 1.65
CA ALA A 6 14.79 -1.10 1.78
C ALA A 6 14.77 -1.95 0.50
N PHE A 7 13.63 -2.01 -0.20
CA PHE A 7 13.54 -2.71 -1.48
C PHE A 7 14.39 -2.03 -2.56
N GLU A 8 14.30 -0.71 -2.70
CA GLU A 8 15.07 0.09 -3.66
C GLU A 8 16.58 0.07 -3.39
N GLN A 9 16.98 0.02 -2.12
CA GLN A 9 18.38 -0.04 -1.70
C GLN A 9 19.00 -1.44 -1.81
N GLY A 10 18.16 -2.48 -1.98
CA GLY A 10 18.62 -3.87 -2.04
C GLY A 10 18.91 -4.48 -0.66
N ASP A 11 18.42 -3.87 0.42
CA ASP A 11 18.72 -4.28 1.79
C ASP A 11 18.05 -5.62 2.15
N GLU A 12 18.65 -6.38 3.05
CA GLU A 12 18.03 -7.61 3.57
C GLU A 12 16.92 -7.32 4.60
N PHE A 13 17.07 -6.23 5.34
CA PHE A 13 16.18 -5.79 6.42
C PHE A 13 15.82 -4.32 6.25
N ALA A 14 14.65 -3.91 6.73
CA ALA A 14 14.26 -2.51 6.76
C ALA A 14 14.78 -1.85 8.04
N GLU A 15 15.48 -0.73 7.90
CA GLU A 15 15.90 0.07 9.05
C GLU A 15 14.71 0.64 9.82
N LEU A 16 14.93 0.93 11.11
CA LEU A 16 13.98 1.64 11.97
C LEU A 16 13.54 2.95 11.32
N TRP A 17 12.23 3.08 11.09
CA TRP A 17 11.63 4.31 10.62
C TRP A 17 11.26 5.23 11.79
N GLN A 18 12.16 6.16 12.13
CA GLN A 18 11.90 7.14 13.17
C GLN A 18 10.75 8.08 12.76
N GLY A 19 9.86 8.38 13.71
CA GLY A 19 8.74 9.29 13.47
C GLY A 19 7.74 8.79 12.41
N ALA A 20 7.46 7.48 12.37
CA ALA A 20 6.48 6.91 11.44
C ALA A 20 5.12 7.61 11.56
N ALA A 21 4.69 8.25 10.47
CA ALA A 21 3.44 8.98 10.38
C ALA A 21 2.74 8.64 9.07
N THR A 22 1.46 8.30 9.19
CA THR A 22 0.50 8.11 8.10
C THR A 22 -0.89 7.99 8.73
N VAL A 23 -1.94 8.34 7.98
CA VAL A 23 -3.35 8.06 8.36
C VAL A 23 -3.68 6.56 8.33
N ALA A 24 -2.89 5.76 7.62
CA ALA A 24 -3.06 4.30 7.52
C ALA A 24 -2.41 3.60 8.72
N ASP A 25 -3.17 3.46 9.81
CA ASP A 25 -2.68 2.88 11.08
C ASP A 25 -2.04 1.49 10.91
N GLY A 26 -2.55 0.65 10.00
CA GLY A 26 -2.00 -0.67 9.73
C GLY A 26 -0.65 -0.66 9.03
N LEU A 27 -0.26 0.45 8.41
CA LEU A 27 1.04 0.66 7.77
C LEU A 27 2.01 1.49 8.62
N ARG A 28 1.54 2.09 9.72
CA ARG A 28 2.34 2.93 10.63
C ARG A 28 3.19 2.05 11.56
N VAL A 29 4.12 1.31 10.97
CA VAL A 29 4.98 0.34 11.66
C VAL A 29 6.44 0.79 11.55
N PRO A 30 7.08 1.27 12.64
CA PRO A 30 8.47 1.71 12.62
C PRO A 30 9.48 0.62 12.30
N VAL A 31 9.22 -0.62 12.74
CA VAL A 31 10.02 -1.82 12.47
C VAL A 31 9.08 -2.98 12.23
N ALA A 32 9.08 -3.54 11.02
CA ALA A 32 8.24 -4.69 10.70
C ALA A 32 8.93 -5.98 11.14
N VAL A 33 8.24 -6.80 11.95
CA VAL A 33 8.78 -8.08 12.48
C VAL A 33 9.17 -9.07 11.37
N GLY A 34 8.51 -8.98 10.20
CA GLY A 34 8.75 -9.84 9.05
C GLY A 34 9.25 -9.10 7.81
N ASP A 35 9.99 -8.00 7.98
CA ASP A 35 10.55 -7.21 6.88
C ASP A 35 11.35 -8.05 5.86
N PHE A 36 12.23 -8.93 6.34
CA PHE A 36 13.02 -9.82 5.49
C PHE A 36 12.15 -10.80 4.70
N LEU A 37 11.02 -11.26 5.26
CA LEU A 37 10.07 -12.12 4.54
C LEU A 37 9.38 -11.34 3.41
N ILE A 38 8.99 -10.10 3.66
CA ILE A 38 8.36 -9.22 2.66
C ILE A 38 9.36 -8.94 1.52
N LEU A 39 10.58 -8.51 1.85
CA LEU A 39 11.63 -8.21 0.87
C LEU A 39 12.01 -9.44 0.05
N THR A 40 12.14 -10.60 0.70
CA THR A 40 12.38 -11.87 0.03
C THR A 40 11.25 -12.24 -0.92
N ALA A 41 9.98 -12.09 -0.50
CA ALA A 41 8.83 -12.42 -1.32
C ALA A 41 8.74 -11.52 -2.55
N LEU A 42 8.96 -10.20 -2.40
CA LEU A 42 8.99 -9.25 -3.52
C LEU A 42 10.07 -9.61 -4.55
N ARG A 43 11.29 -9.92 -4.09
CA ARG A 43 12.40 -10.26 -4.99
C ARG A 43 12.17 -11.58 -5.71
N LYS A 44 11.76 -12.62 -4.97
CA LYS A 44 11.53 -13.96 -5.55
C LYS A 44 10.37 -13.99 -6.54
N SER A 45 9.36 -13.15 -6.36
CA SER A 45 8.24 -13.05 -7.30
C SER A 45 8.53 -12.15 -8.51
N GLY A 46 9.67 -11.45 -8.55
CA GLY A 46 9.93 -10.39 -9.53
C GLY A 46 9.00 -9.18 -9.36
N GLY A 47 8.45 -9.00 -8.15
CA GLY A 47 7.54 -7.92 -7.80
C GLY A 47 8.23 -6.58 -7.58
N THR A 48 7.47 -5.60 -7.08
CA THR A 48 7.93 -4.25 -6.78
C THR A 48 7.28 -3.70 -5.51
N ALA A 49 7.82 -2.60 -4.99
CA ALA A 49 7.26 -1.84 -3.87
C ALA A 49 7.03 -0.39 -4.29
N ILE A 50 5.93 0.22 -3.86
CA ILE A 50 5.59 1.61 -4.17
C ILE A 50 5.02 2.31 -2.93
N ALA A 51 5.43 3.56 -2.71
CA ALA A 51 4.89 4.41 -1.65
C ALA A 51 3.74 5.26 -2.18
N ILE A 52 2.64 5.33 -1.42
CA ILE A 52 1.44 6.10 -1.76
C ILE A 52 1.23 7.20 -0.70
N PRO A 53 0.99 8.47 -1.09
CA PRO A 53 0.65 9.53 -0.16
C PRO A 53 -0.72 9.31 0.52
N ASP A 54 -0.83 9.77 1.77
CA ASP A 54 -2.07 9.66 2.56
C ASP A 54 -3.29 10.22 1.83
N GLN A 55 -3.18 11.43 1.25
CA GLN A 55 -4.30 12.06 0.57
C GLN A 55 -4.80 11.21 -0.61
N GLU A 56 -3.90 10.59 -1.37
CA GLU A 56 -4.28 9.73 -2.50
C GLU A 56 -4.99 8.46 -2.04
N MET A 57 -4.59 7.88 -0.89
CA MET A 57 -5.32 6.77 -0.27
C MET A 57 -6.74 7.19 0.11
N LEU A 58 -6.92 8.38 0.70
CA LEU A 58 -8.24 8.87 1.10
C LEU A 58 -9.14 9.15 -0.10
N ASP A 59 -8.62 9.82 -1.12
CA ASP A 59 -9.36 10.14 -2.34
C ASP A 59 -9.82 8.85 -3.05
N LEU A 60 -8.93 7.87 -3.16
CA LEU A 60 -9.23 6.60 -3.82
C LEU A 60 -10.09 5.65 -2.98
N ALA A 61 -10.09 5.77 -1.65
CA ALA A 61 -11.06 5.07 -0.81
C ALA A 61 -12.48 5.54 -1.13
N GLN A 62 -12.68 6.85 -1.32
CA GLN A 62 -13.98 7.40 -1.72
C GLN A 62 -14.37 6.94 -3.13
N VAL A 63 -13.42 6.91 -4.08
CA VAL A 63 -13.67 6.40 -5.44
C VAL A 63 -14.07 4.93 -5.39
N MET A 64 -13.33 4.09 -4.66
CA MET A 64 -13.65 2.67 -4.51
C MET A 64 -15.06 2.48 -3.93
N GLY A 65 -15.41 3.21 -2.87
CA GLY A 65 -16.75 3.19 -2.29
C GLY A 65 -17.85 3.56 -3.28
N LYS A 66 -17.67 4.66 -4.01
CA LYS A 66 -18.66 5.15 -4.99
C LYS A 66 -18.84 4.22 -6.19
N GLN A 67 -17.76 3.57 -6.64
CA GLN A 67 -17.77 2.79 -7.88
C GLN A 67 -18.12 1.31 -7.65
N THR A 68 -17.79 0.74 -6.48
CA THR A 68 -17.91 -0.71 -6.25
C THR A 68 -18.77 -1.06 -5.04
N GLY A 69 -19.14 -0.08 -4.21
CA GLY A 69 -19.82 -0.33 -2.93
C GLY A 69 -18.90 -0.90 -1.84
N VAL A 70 -17.60 -1.08 -2.12
CA VAL A 70 -16.62 -1.50 -1.11
C VAL A 70 -16.15 -0.26 -0.34
N PHE A 71 -16.30 -0.28 0.99
CA PHE A 71 -15.73 0.76 1.86
C PHE A 71 -14.39 0.29 2.45
N PRO A 72 -13.26 0.52 1.76
CA PRO A 72 -11.96 -0.02 2.16
C PRO A 72 -11.36 0.77 3.32
N ALA A 73 -10.42 0.15 4.03
CA ALA A 73 -9.48 0.91 4.84
C ALA A 73 -8.48 1.67 3.93
N PRO A 74 -7.79 2.73 4.42
CA PRO A 74 -6.78 3.44 3.64
C PRO A 74 -5.75 2.52 2.97
N GLU A 75 -5.35 1.43 3.63
CA GLU A 75 -4.42 0.43 3.11
C GLU A 75 -4.93 -0.28 1.85
N GLY A 76 -6.23 -0.60 1.82
CA GLY A 76 -6.86 -1.19 0.64
C GLY A 76 -6.96 -0.19 -0.52
N ALA A 77 -7.20 1.09 -0.21
CA ALA A 77 -7.17 2.15 -1.21
C ALA A 77 -5.74 2.42 -1.73
N ALA A 78 -4.71 2.21 -0.91
CA ALA A 78 -3.31 2.24 -1.34
C ALA A 78 -3.03 1.23 -2.46
N CYS A 79 -3.65 0.05 -2.41
CA CYS A 79 -3.53 -0.95 -3.48
C CYS A 79 -4.15 -0.44 -4.80
N LEU A 80 -5.28 0.27 -4.75
CA LEU A 80 -5.88 0.87 -5.95
C LEU A 80 -4.99 1.98 -6.52
N ALA A 81 -4.43 2.83 -5.66
CA ALA A 81 -3.46 3.86 -6.04
C ALA A 81 -2.23 3.26 -6.74
N ALA A 82 -1.67 2.21 -6.15
CA ALA A 82 -0.55 1.47 -6.70
C ALA A 82 -0.89 0.85 -8.06
N GLN A 83 -2.07 0.22 -8.20
CA GLN A 83 -2.52 -0.34 -9.47
C GLN A 83 -2.59 0.72 -10.56
N ILE A 84 -3.19 1.89 -10.28
CA ILE A 84 -3.32 2.99 -11.25
C ILE A 84 -1.93 3.45 -11.72
N ARG A 85 -1.00 3.67 -10.78
CA ARG A 85 0.36 4.11 -11.09
C ARG A 85 1.15 3.07 -11.87
N LEU A 86 1.07 1.80 -11.48
CA LEU A 86 1.77 0.69 -12.14
C LEU A 86 1.19 0.39 -13.52
N LEU A 87 -0.10 0.58 -13.73
CA LEU A 87 -0.72 0.51 -15.06
C LEU A 87 -0.22 1.68 -15.94
N ALA A 88 -0.22 2.90 -15.39
CA ALA A 88 0.24 4.10 -16.11
C ALA A 88 1.73 4.04 -16.50
N SER A 89 2.58 3.42 -15.67
CA SER A 89 3.99 3.20 -16.00
C SER A 89 4.21 2.02 -16.94
N GLY A 90 3.18 1.22 -17.23
CA GLY A 90 3.26 0.00 -18.02
C GLY A 90 3.91 -1.17 -17.30
N TRP A 91 4.08 -1.11 -15.98
CA TRP A 91 4.54 -2.25 -15.17
C TRP A 91 3.45 -3.34 -15.11
N ILE A 92 2.19 -2.96 -14.84
CA ILE A 92 1.01 -3.81 -15.07
C ILE A 92 0.56 -3.61 -16.52
N LYS A 93 0.30 -4.68 -17.27
CA LYS A 93 -0.29 -4.60 -18.62
C LYS A 93 -1.81 -4.53 -18.59
N ALA A 94 -2.42 -3.94 -19.63
CA ALA A 94 -3.86 -3.69 -19.68
C ALA A 94 -4.72 -4.97 -19.71
N ASP A 95 -4.15 -6.11 -20.09
CA ASP A 95 -4.78 -7.42 -20.18
C ASP A 95 -4.52 -8.31 -18.94
N GLU A 96 -3.74 -7.84 -17.98
CA GLU A 96 -3.48 -8.57 -16.74
C GLU A 96 -4.68 -8.57 -15.79
N LYS A 97 -4.83 -9.66 -15.03
CA LYS A 97 -5.80 -9.76 -13.94
C LYS A 97 -5.12 -9.41 -12.62
N VAL A 98 -5.61 -8.37 -11.98
CA VAL A 98 -5.07 -7.85 -10.72
C VAL A 98 -6.05 -8.13 -9.58
N VAL A 99 -5.53 -8.62 -8.45
CA VAL A 99 -6.29 -8.78 -7.20
C VAL A 99 -5.78 -7.75 -6.20
N LEU A 100 -6.68 -6.89 -5.70
CA LEU A 100 -6.36 -5.93 -4.64
C LEU A 100 -6.76 -6.51 -3.28
N PHE A 101 -5.80 -6.61 -2.36
CA PHE A 101 -6.04 -7.09 -1.01
C PHE A 101 -6.44 -5.93 -0.09
N ASN A 102 -7.74 -5.71 0.07
CA ASN A 102 -8.25 -4.83 1.11
C ASN A 102 -8.22 -5.55 2.47
N THR A 103 -7.33 -5.13 3.36
CA THR A 103 -7.08 -5.79 4.65
C THR A 103 -7.97 -5.29 5.80
N GLY A 104 -8.79 -4.26 5.57
CA GLY A 104 -9.63 -3.66 6.61
C GLY A 104 -10.87 -2.95 6.06
N SER A 105 -11.77 -2.56 6.94
CA SER A 105 -12.93 -1.74 6.58
C SER A 105 -12.67 -0.27 6.90
N GLY A 106 -13.19 0.63 6.06
CA GLY A 106 -13.17 2.08 6.31
C GLY A 106 -13.89 2.48 7.61
N LEU A 107 -14.77 1.63 8.15
CA LEU A 107 -15.43 1.83 9.45
C LEU A 107 -14.43 1.93 10.61
N LYS A 108 -13.27 1.27 10.52
CA LYS A 108 -12.20 1.39 11.53
C LYS A 108 -11.56 2.78 11.55
N TYR A 109 -11.79 3.56 10.49
CA TYR A 109 -11.23 4.89 10.27
C TYR A 109 -12.32 5.95 10.22
N ALA A 110 -13.45 5.76 10.91
CA ALA A 110 -14.59 6.68 10.90
C ALA A 110 -14.21 8.16 11.11
N HIS A 111 -13.19 8.41 11.94
CA HIS A 111 -12.66 9.75 12.24
C HIS A 111 -12.03 10.46 11.03
N LEU A 112 -11.66 9.74 9.97
CA LEU A 112 -11.10 10.32 8.73
C LEU A 112 -12.18 10.82 7.75
N TRP A 113 -13.45 10.48 8.01
CA TRP A 113 -14.57 10.75 7.09
C TRP A 113 -15.66 11.65 7.70
N ALA A 114 -15.44 12.11 8.93
CA ALA A 114 -16.36 12.95 9.69
C ALA A 114 -16.17 14.45 9.38
#